data_AF-A0A2W4M1M1-F1
#
_entry.id   AF-A0A2W4M1M1-F1
#
_cell.length_a   1.000
_cell.length_b   1.000
_cell.length_c   1.000
_cell.angle_alpha   90.00
_cell.angle_beta   90.00
_cell.angle_gamma   90.00
#
_symmetry.space_group_name_H-M   'P 1'
#
loop_
_entity.id
_entity.type
_entity.pdbx_description
1 polymer ?
#
loop_
_entity_poly.entity_id
_entity_poly.type
_entity_poly.pdbx_seq_one_letter_code
_entity_poly.pdbx_strand_id
1 'polypeptide(L)'
;MIAEALRARSSAATLTPTAGIRLVAHAWPHNVRELVQRLGRALALADTGPLTESHFGLASPAEQPRPVSGKTTRGLSPAEARLKQELVRALEQCEGNVSEVARVMGKARMQIQRWMKRFAIDPASYRSSRPRPEGEAR
;
A
#
# COMPACT_ATOMS: atom_id res chain seq x y z
N MET A 1 16.13 19.73 7.64
CA MET A 1 16.75 18.95 8.74
C MET A 1 16.68 17.43 8.53
N ILE A 2 15.51 16.76 8.54
CA ILE A 2 15.46 15.27 8.46
C ILE A 2 15.96 14.70 7.11
N ALA A 3 15.60 15.32 5.99
CA ALA A 3 16.02 14.85 4.66
C ALA A 3 17.54 14.95 4.43
N GLU A 4 18.17 15.96 5.02
CA GLU A 4 19.61 16.21 4.92
C GLU A 4 20.42 15.25 5.78
N ALA A 5 19.94 14.97 7.00
CA ALA A 5 20.50 13.94 7.87
C ALA A 5 20.40 12.54 7.24
N LEU A 6 19.27 12.20 6.61
CA LEU A 6 19.13 10.92 5.90
C LEU A 6 20.05 10.83 4.67
N ARG A 7 20.29 11.94 3.97
CA ARG A 7 21.19 11.98 2.82
C ARG A 7 22.64 11.76 3.23
N ALA A 8 23.11 12.44 4.29
CA ALA A 8 24.45 12.21 4.85
C ALA A 8 24.64 10.75 5.27
N ARG A 9 23.63 10.14 5.88
CA ARG A 9 23.66 8.73 6.30
C ARG A 9 23.64 7.76 5.12
N SER A 10 22.94 8.08 4.02
CA SER A 10 22.95 7.23 2.82
C SER A 10 24.33 7.14 2.17
N SER A 11 25.14 8.20 2.22
CA SER A 11 26.48 8.22 1.63
C SER A 11 27.50 7.41 2.44
N ALA A 12 27.25 7.19 3.74
CA ALA A 12 28.12 6.43 4.64
C ALA A 12 27.60 5.00 4.92
N ALA A 13 26.38 4.68 4.50
CA ALA A 13 25.78 3.37 4.75
C ALA A 13 26.42 2.29 3.88
N THR A 14 26.96 1.26 4.54
CA THR A 14 27.43 0.05 3.88
C THR A 14 26.36 -1.03 3.93
N LEU A 15 26.31 -1.91 2.93
CA LEU A 15 25.43 -3.08 2.88
C LEU A 15 26.26 -4.31 3.19
N THR A 16 25.69 -5.25 3.93
CA THR A 16 26.26 -6.61 3.96
C THR A 16 26.10 -7.27 2.57
N PRO A 17 27.04 -8.13 2.13
CA PRO A 17 26.94 -8.79 0.83
C PRO A 17 25.62 -9.56 0.66
N THR A 18 25.17 -10.24 1.71
CA THR A 18 23.92 -11.01 1.70
C THR A 18 22.68 -10.11 1.57
N ALA A 19 22.68 -8.93 2.22
CA ALA A 19 21.63 -7.94 2.01
C ALA A 19 21.60 -7.43 0.57
N GLY A 20 22.76 -7.18 -0.05
CA GLY A 20 22.86 -6.79 -1.45
C GLY A 20 22.27 -7.83 -2.40
N ILE A 21 22.64 -9.09 -2.23
CA ILE A 21 22.13 -10.21 -3.03
C ILE A 21 20.61 -10.31 -2.91
N ARG A 22 20.06 -10.22 -1.68
CA ARG A 22 18.61 -10.30 -1.47
C ARG A 22 17.86 -9.10 -2.03
N LEU A 23 18.43 -7.90 -1.97
CA LEU A 23 17.83 -6.70 -2.58
C LEU A 23 17.69 -6.84 -4.10
N VAL A 24 18.70 -7.42 -4.77
CA VAL A 24 18.69 -7.65 -6.22
C VAL A 24 17.75 -8.81 -6.59
N ALA A 25 17.74 -9.88 -5.81
CA ALA A 25 16.93 -11.07 -6.09
C ALA A 25 15.43 -10.89 -5.79
N HIS A 26 15.05 -9.87 -5.03
CA HIS A 26 13.66 -9.64 -4.66
C HIS A 26 12.84 -9.05 -5.81
N ALA A 27 11.63 -9.57 -6.05
CA ALA A 27 10.81 -9.22 -7.23
C ALA A 27 10.15 -7.82 -7.19
N TRP A 28 10.21 -7.13 -6.04
CA TRP A 28 9.66 -5.77 -5.83
C TRP A 28 8.26 -5.55 -6.46
N PRO A 29 7.21 -6.18 -5.90
CA PRO A 29 5.88 -6.19 -6.50
C PRO A 29 5.25 -4.79 -6.69
N HIS A 30 5.74 -3.77 -5.97
CA HIS A 30 5.28 -2.38 -6.11
C HIS A 30 6.35 -1.43 -6.70
N ASN A 31 7.30 -1.96 -7.48
CA ASN A 31 8.35 -1.21 -8.18
C ASN A 31 9.29 -0.41 -7.25
N VAL A 32 10.03 0.54 -7.83
CA VAL A 32 11.03 1.43 -7.18
C VAL A 32 10.48 2.14 -5.93
N ARG A 33 9.17 2.40 -5.84
CA ARG A 33 8.57 3.06 -4.66
C ARG A 33 8.69 2.22 -3.40
N GLU A 34 8.57 0.90 -3.51
CA GLU A 34 8.75 0.00 -2.37
C GLU A 34 10.21 -0.08 -1.96
N LEU A 35 11.13 -0.17 -2.94
CA LEU A 35 12.56 -0.13 -2.69
C LEU A 35 12.97 1.16 -1.94
N VAL A 36 12.50 2.32 -2.39
CA VAL A 36 12.79 3.62 -1.74
C VAL A 36 12.26 3.66 -0.30
N GLN A 37 11.05 3.15 -0.06
CA GLN A 37 10.51 3.10 1.31
C GLN A 37 11.32 2.16 2.22
N ARG A 38 11.74 1.00 1.70
CA ARG A 38 12.55 0.04 2.46
C ARG A 38 13.95 0.58 2.75
N LEU A 39 14.58 1.25 1.79
CA LEU A 39 15.85 1.95 1.98
C LEU A 39 15.72 3.07 3.02
N GLY A 40 14.68 3.90 2.92
CA GLY A 40 14.43 4.96 3.90
C GLY A 40 14.22 4.44 5.31
N ARG A 41 13.49 3.32 5.47
CA ARG A 41 13.32 2.65 6.76
C ARG A 41 14.63 2.04 7.27
N ALA A 42 15.38 1.38 6.41
CA ALA A 42 16.65 0.77 6.79
C ALA A 42 17.66 1.82 7.25
N LEU A 43 17.75 2.96 6.56
CA LEU A 43 18.59 4.08 6.96
C LEU A 43 18.14 4.73 8.27
N ALA A 44 16.84 4.78 8.55
CA ALA A 44 16.33 5.29 9.81
C ALA A 44 16.60 4.35 11.00
N LEU A 45 16.58 3.03 10.76
CA LEU A 45 16.78 1.98 11.77
C LEU A 45 18.24 1.57 11.95
N ALA A 46 19.11 1.85 10.98
CA ALA A 46 20.53 1.67 11.17
C ALA A 46 20.98 2.51 12.36
N ASP A 47 21.90 2.02 13.15
CA ASP A 47 22.68 2.87 14.04
C ASP A 47 24.01 3.18 13.33
N THR A 48 25.07 2.44 13.65
CA THR A 48 26.46 2.65 13.19
C THR A 48 27.06 1.46 12.43
N GLY A 49 26.27 0.46 12.06
CA GLY A 49 26.73 -0.77 11.39
C GLY A 49 26.20 -0.94 9.95
N PRO A 50 26.72 -1.96 9.22
CA PRO A 50 26.26 -2.26 7.87
C PRO A 50 24.79 -2.69 7.88
N LEU A 51 24.07 -2.28 6.84
CA LEU A 51 22.69 -2.64 6.62
C LEU A 51 22.57 -4.14 6.31
N THR A 52 21.83 -4.85 7.15
CA THR A 52 21.52 -6.27 7.02
C THR A 52 20.14 -6.48 6.39
N GLU A 53 19.86 -7.71 5.96
CA GLU A 53 18.58 -8.13 5.38
C GLU A 53 17.39 -7.83 6.29
N SER A 54 17.60 -7.89 7.61
CA SER A 54 16.61 -7.60 8.63
C SER A 54 16.13 -6.15 8.59
N HIS A 55 17.02 -5.19 8.30
CA HIS A 55 16.63 -3.78 8.13
C HIS A 55 15.69 -3.57 6.94
N PHE A 56 15.82 -4.41 5.91
CA PHE A 56 14.96 -4.40 4.72
C PHE A 56 13.71 -5.27 4.89
N GLY A 57 13.64 -6.10 5.94
CA GLY A 57 12.60 -7.10 6.12
C GLY A 57 12.67 -8.21 5.06
N LEU A 58 13.89 -8.58 4.67
CA LEU A 58 14.23 -9.63 3.70
C LEU A 58 14.90 -10.85 4.35
N ALA A 59 15.06 -10.84 5.69
CA ALA A 59 15.62 -11.93 6.46
C ALA A 59 14.77 -13.20 6.31
N SER A 60 15.44 -14.36 6.30
CA SER A 60 14.79 -15.67 6.26
C SER A 60 13.79 -15.81 7.42
N PRO A 61 12.62 -16.47 7.26
CA PRO A 61 11.63 -16.65 8.33
C PRO A 61 12.21 -17.25 9.63
N ALA A 62 13.30 -18.02 9.52
CA ALA A 62 13.98 -18.65 10.65
C ALA A 62 14.91 -17.70 11.45
N GLU A 63 15.32 -16.57 10.87
CA GLU A 63 16.31 -15.63 11.45
C GLU A 63 15.68 -14.31 11.91
N GLN A 64 14.35 -14.24 11.94
CA GLN A 64 13.64 -13.06 12.42
C GLN A 64 13.51 -13.12 13.95
N PRO A 65 14.28 -12.34 14.75
CA PRO A 65 13.77 -11.95 16.05
C PRO A 65 12.42 -11.29 15.79
N ARG A 66 11.35 -11.81 16.44
CA ARG A 66 9.96 -11.38 16.21
C ARG A 66 9.95 -9.86 16.02
N PRO A 67 9.72 -9.36 14.80
CA PRO A 67 9.68 -7.93 14.61
C PRO A 67 8.56 -7.42 15.51
N VAL A 68 8.83 -6.35 16.24
CA VAL A 68 7.81 -5.36 16.59
C VAL A 68 7.22 -4.91 15.27
N SER A 69 6.25 -5.70 14.86
CA SER A 69 5.69 -5.64 13.54
C SER A 69 4.88 -4.36 13.51
N GLY A 70 5.45 -3.34 12.87
CA GLY A 70 4.70 -2.27 12.23
C GLY A 70 3.85 -2.79 11.05
N LYS A 71 3.79 -4.10 10.83
CA LYS A 71 2.57 -4.79 10.39
C LYS A 71 2.01 -5.53 11.59
N THR A 72 1.39 -4.81 12.50
CA THR A 72 0.22 -5.41 13.10
C THR A 72 -0.67 -5.74 11.92
N THR A 73 -1.21 -6.95 11.91
CA THR A 73 -2.59 -7.18 11.54
C THR A 73 -3.44 -6.24 12.41
N ARG A 74 -3.27 -4.92 12.28
CA ARG A 74 -4.24 -3.97 12.77
C ARG A 74 -5.37 -4.24 11.81
N GLY A 75 -6.38 -4.96 12.30
CA GLY A 75 -7.71 -4.79 11.76
C GLY A 75 -7.93 -3.30 11.52
N LEU A 76 -8.63 -2.98 10.44
CA LEU A 76 -8.94 -1.61 10.03
C LEU A 76 -9.07 -0.73 11.27
N SER A 77 -8.27 0.34 11.38
CA SER A 77 -8.49 1.29 12.47
C SER A 77 -9.97 1.72 12.47
N PRO A 78 -10.57 2.09 13.61
CA PRO A 78 -11.98 2.46 13.63
C PRO A 78 -12.37 3.50 12.56
N ALA A 79 -11.44 4.42 12.24
CA ALA A 79 -11.58 5.37 11.15
C ALA A 79 -11.57 4.70 9.75
N GLU A 80 -10.65 3.76 9.50
CA GLU A 80 -10.60 3.01 8.25
C GLU A 80 -11.78 2.05 8.07
N ALA A 81 -12.28 1.47 9.16
CA ALA A 81 -13.46 0.60 9.14
C ALA A 81 -14.71 1.40 8.75
N ARG A 82 -14.90 2.58 9.34
CA ARG A 82 -15.95 3.53 8.96
C ARG A 82 -15.82 3.95 7.51
N LEU A 83 -14.60 4.32 7.08
CA LEU A 83 -14.34 4.69 5.69
C LEU A 83 -14.64 3.55 4.72
N LYS A 84 -14.28 2.31 5.05
CA LYS A 84 -14.62 1.13 4.24
C LYS A 84 -16.14 0.96 4.13
N GLN A 85 -16.87 1.10 5.24
CA GLN A 85 -18.33 0.99 5.26
C GLN A 85 -19.00 2.10 4.43
N GLU A 86 -18.54 3.35 4.56
CA GLU A 86 -19.03 4.47 3.76
C GLU A 86 -18.79 4.24 2.26
N LEU A 87 -17.59 3.75 1.90
CA LEU A 87 -17.26 3.45 0.51
C LEU A 87 -18.13 2.32 -0.06
N VAL A 88 -18.39 1.26 0.72
CA VAL A 88 -19.28 0.16 0.31
C VAL A 88 -20.71 0.67 0.11
N ARG A 89 -21.26 1.44 1.05
CA ARG A 89 -22.61 2.02 0.92
C ARG A 89 -22.72 2.92 -0.31
N ALA A 90 -21.71 3.75 -0.57
CA ALA A 90 -21.69 4.59 -1.75
C ALA A 90 -21.62 3.76 -3.04
N LEU A 91 -20.83 2.69 -3.07
CA LEU A 91 -20.75 1.77 -4.21
C LEU A 91 -22.07 1.02 -4.46
N GLU A 92 -22.78 0.63 -3.40
CA GLU A 92 -24.12 0.01 -3.50
C GLU A 92 -25.15 1.01 -4.05
N GLN A 93 -25.19 2.24 -3.54
CA GLN A 93 -26.12 3.29 -4.00
C GLN A 93 -25.85 3.73 -5.43
N CYS A 94 -24.58 3.72 -5.85
CA CYS A 94 -24.14 4.17 -7.17
C CYS A 94 -23.94 3.02 -8.16
N GLU A 95 -24.38 1.79 -7.83
CA GLU A 95 -24.25 0.60 -8.68
C GLU A 95 -22.82 0.39 -9.23
N GLY A 96 -21.79 0.60 -8.40
CA GLY A 96 -20.39 0.48 -8.82
C GLY A 96 -19.89 1.58 -9.78
N ASN A 97 -20.65 2.66 -9.98
CA ASN A 97 -20.19 3.83 -10.75
C ASN A 97 -19.24 4.69 -9.92
N VAL A 98 -17.94 4.44 -10.08
CA VAL A 98 -16.85 5.11 -9.36
C VAL A 98 -16.87 6.64 -9.52
N SER A 99 -17.32 7.16 -10.67
CA SER A 99 -17.42 8.61 -10.88
C SER A 99 -18.53 9.22 -10.02
N GLU A 100 -19.65 8.52 -9.90
CA GLU A 100 -20.77 8.97 -9.09
C GLU A 100 -20.48 8.83 -7.60
N VAL A 101 -19.83 7.73 -7.18
CA VAL A 101 -19.30 7.56 -5.82
C VAL A 101 -18.39 8.72 -5.42
N ALA A 102 -17.49 9.13 -6.32
CA ALA A 102 -16.59 10.26 -6.09
C ALA A 102 -17.36 11.58 -5.87
N ARG A 103 -18.42 11.81 -6.66
CA ARG A 103 -19.30 12.97 -6.53
C ARG A 103 -20.05 12.98 -5.20
N VAL A 104 -20.67 11.86 -4.83
CA VAL A 104 -21.44 11.70 -3.58
C VAL A 104 -20.56 11.83 -2.34
N MET A 105 -19.35 11.26 -2.35
CA MET A 105 -18.41 11.37 -1.25
C MET A 105 -17.64 12.70 -1.22
N GLY A 106 -17.80 13.55 -2.25
CA GLY A 106 -17.05 14.81 -2.39
C GLY A 106 -15.53 14.60 -2.46
N LYS A 107 -15.07 13.53 -3.12
CA LYS A 107 -13.65 13.18 -3.24
C LYS A 107 -13.23 13.06 -4.69
N ALA A 108 -11.94 13.21 -4.96
CA ALA A 108 -11.41 12.95 -6.29
C ALA A 108 -11.54 11.46 -6.67
N ARG A 109 -11.84 11.17 -7.93
CA ARG A 109 -11.95 9.79 -8.45
C ARG A 109 -10.71 8.93 -8.15
N MET A 110 -9.51 9.51 -8.25
CA MET A 110 -8.26 8.82 -7.92
C MET A 110 -8.16 8.42 -6.44
N GLN A 111 -8.77 9.18 -5.54
CA GLN A 111 -8.81 8.86 -4.12
C GLN A 111 -9.72 7.66 -3.85
N ILE A 112 -10.89 7.61 -4.49
CA ILE A 112 -11.80 6.46 -4.45
C ILE A 112 -11.11 5.20 -4.98
N GLN A 113 -10.42 5.29 -6.13
CA GLN A 113 -9.65 4.16 -6.69
C GLN A 113 -8.56 3.66 -5.75
N ARG A 114 -7.86 4.57 -5.07
CA ARG A 114 -6.83 4.20 -4.08
C ARG A 114 -7.44 3.47 -2.88
N TRP A 115 -8.60 3.92 -2.41
CA TRP A 115 -9.32 3.25 -1.31
C TRP A 115 -9.86 1.88 -1.72
N MET A 116 -10.44 1.74 -2.90
CA MET A 116 -10.88 0.45 -3.44
C MET A 116 -9.72 -0.55 -3.51
N LYS A 117 -8.56 -0.15 -4.05
CA LYS A 117 -7.36 -0.99 -4.09
C LYS A 117 -6.85 -1.36 -2.70
N ARG A 118 -6.88 -0.41 -1.74
CA ARG A 118 -6.44 -0.63 -0.35
C ARG A 118 -7.35 -1.59 0.41
N PHE A 119 -8.66 -1.51 0.20
CA PHE A 119 -9.66 -2.33 0.88
C PHE A 119 -10.03 -3.61 0.11
N ALA A 120 -9.38 -3.86 -1.04
CA ALA A 120 -9.66 -4.96 -1.94
C ALA A 120 -11.15 -5.05 -2.35
N ILE A 121 -11.73 -3.89 -2.71
CA ILE A 121 -13.12 -3.78 -3.18
C ILE A 121 -13.13 -3.69 -4.69
N ASP A 122 -13.87 -4.58 -5.34
CA ASP A 122 -14.13 -4.53 -6.78
C ASP A 122 -15.45 -3.80 -7.05
N PRO A 123 -15.44 -2.64 -7.76
CA PRO A 123 -16.67 -1.95 -8.13
C PRO A 123 -17.56 -2.76 -9.07
N ALA A 124 -17.02 -3.73 -9.83
CA ALA A 124 -17.82 -4.56 -10.72
C ALA A 124 -18.79 -5.47 -9.96
N SER A 125 -18.45 -5.88 -8.73
CA SER A 125 -19.32 -6.68 -7.87
C SER A 125 -20.61 -5.95 -7.45
N TYR A 126 -20.65 -4.62 -7.57
CA TYR A 126 -21.80 -3.79 -7.22
C TYR A 126 -22.61 -3.34 -8.44
N ARG A 127 -22.15 -3.70 -9.66
CA ARG A 127 -22.94 -3.51 -10.87
C ARG A 127 -23.93 -4.65 -10.96
N SER A 128 -25.09 -4.48 -10.36
CA SER A 128 -26.25 -5.31 -10.66
C SER A 128 -26.42 -5.29 -12.17
N SER A 129 -26.43 -6.46 -12.80
CA SER A 129 -26.71 -6.64 -14.21
C SER A 129 -28.03 -5.96 -14.58
N ARG A 130 -27.97 -4.69 -15.00
CA ARG A 130 -29.10 -4.05 -15.63
C ARG A 130 -29.24 -4.75 -16.99
N PRO A 131 -30.32 -5.49 -17.27
CA PRO A 131 -30.61 -5.85 -18.64
C PRO A 131 -30.65 -4.53 -19.43
N ARG A 132 -29.89 -4.49 -20.52
CA ARG A 132 -29.94 -3.40 -21.49
C ARG A 132 -31.43 -3.14 -21.78
N PRO A 133 -31.99 -1.93 -21.57
CA PRO A 133 -33.29 -1.64 -22.14
C PRO A 133 -33.08 -1.74 -23.65
N GLU A 134 -33.54 -2.85 -24.24
CA GLU A 134 -33.70 -2.96 -25.67
C GLU A 134 -34.63 -1.83 -26.06
N GLY A 135 -34.07 -0.88 -26.80
CA GLY A 135 -34.80 0.30 -27.22
C GLY A 135 -36.01 -0.13 -28.05
N GLU A 136 -37.20 0.20 -27.54
CA GLU A 136 -38.30 0.62 -28.38
C GLU A 136 -37.79 1.72 -29.31
N ALA A 137 -37.61 1.37 -30.58
CA ALA A 137 -37.59 2.32 -31.67
C ALA A 137 -38.12 1.65 -32.94
N ARG A 138 -39.46 1.70 -33.02
CA ARG A 138 -40.35 1.61 -34.19
C ARG A 138 -40.78 0.23 -34.68
#